data_AF-A0A4Z1GKB3-F1
#
_entry.id   AF-A0A4Z1GKB3-F1
#
_cell.length_a   1.000
_cell.length_b   1.000
_cell.length_c   1.000
_cell.angle_alpha   90.00
_cell.angle_beta   90.00
_cell.angle_gamma   90.00
#
_symmetry.space_group_name_H-M   'P 1'
#
loop_
_entity.id
_entity.type
_entity.pdbx_description
1 polymer ?
#
loop_
_entity_poly.entity_id
_entity_poly.type
_entity_poly.pdbx_seq_one_letter_code
_entity_poly.pdbx_strand_id
1 'polypeptide(L)'
;MASRPAQTWYPPFNDIQPNPNSPLSNPTPQLLDIPLNSLEIHYREICGMLKYTQDNTRQVTKDKKKYSRELQVALMRLNVGGGKGRDGKERLRKVAVLRKVVRSHQDYKKNLMVCEGELWGKENELKRILRLQVRDNGNADYYEGRNWWFVAGGEESDEEDEEDEEDEEEEMDEGDEVEGSEGMELEFWSEEDEDLEMEMEG
;
A
#
# COMPACT_ATOMS: atom_id res chain seq x y z
N MET A 1 12.79 79.15 -30.40
CA MET A 1 12.12 78.19 -29.49
C MET A 1 13.12 77.10 -29.16
N ALA A 2 13.42 76.87 -27.88
CA ALA A 2 14.44 75.94 -27.42
C ALA A 2 13.80 74.62 -26.98
N SER A 3 14.14 73.52 -27.63
CA SER A 3 13.71 72.17 -27.26
C SER A 3 14.63 71.64 -26.15
N ARG A 4 14.07 71.34 -24.98
CA ARG A 4 14.82 70.65 -23.92
C ARG A 4 14.94 69.15 -24.27
N PRO A 5 16.11 68.51 -24.10
CA PRO A 5 16.21 67.07 -24.25
C PRO A 5 15.56 66.36 -23.06
N ALA A 6 14.84 65.28 -23.33
CA ALA A 6 14.20 64.45 -22.33
C ALA A 6 15.26 63.79 -21.43
N GLN A 7 15.08 63.92 -20.12
CA GLN A 7 15.89 63.26 -19.11
C GLN A 7 15.54 61.76 -19.08
N THR A 8 16.39 60.92 -19.69
CA THR A 8 16.27 59.46 -19.59
C THR A 8 16.92 58.99 -18.28
N TRP A 9 16.13 58.36 -17.41
CA TRP A 9 16.57 57.82 -16.11
C TRP A 9 17.35 56.49 -16.19
N TYR A 10 17.77 56.06 -17.39
CA TYR A 10 18.51 54.83 -17.58
C TYR A 10 20.01 55.12 -17.73
N PRO A 11 20.88 54.40 -17.00
CA PRO A 11 22.31 54.48 -17.25
C PRO A 11 22.61 53.99 -18.69
N PRO A 12 23.55 54.64 -19.40
CA PRO A 12 23.95 54.22 -20.74
C PRO A 12 24.56 52.81 -20.71
N PHE A 13 24.32 52.02 -21.76
CA PHE A 13 24.74 50.62 -21.89
C PHE A 13 26.26 50.37 -21.69
N ASN A 14 27.09 51.41 -21.75
CA ASN A 14 28.54 51.31 -21.53
C ASN A 14 28.96 51.40 -20.05
N ASP A 15 28.04 51.69 -19.11
CA ASP A 15 28.33 51.77 -17.66
C ASP A 15 28.08 50.45 -16.91
N ILE A 16 27.62 49.40 -17.59
CA ILE A 16 27.47 48.07 -16.99
C ILE A 16 28.73 47.24 -17.29
N GLN A 17 29.87 47.69 -16.78
CA GLN A 17 31.00 46.78 -16.62
C GLN A 17 30.83 46.07 -15.27
N PRO A 18 30.70 44.73 -15.24
CA PRO A 18 30.67 44.02 -13.96
C PRO A 18 31.98 44.29 -13.24
N ASN A 19 31.90 44.76 -12.00
CA ASN A 19 33.08 45.02 -11.17
C ASN A 19 33.92 43.72 -11.08
N PRO A 20 35.18 43.72 -11.56
CA PRO A 20 36.02 42.51 -11.56
C PRO A 20 36.39 42.03 -10.15
N ASN A 21 36.18 42.87 -9.13
CA ASN A 21 36.37 42.53 -7.72
C ASN A 21 35.06 42.21 -7.00
N SER A 22 33.92 42.15 -7.70
CA SER A 22 32.72 41.61 -7.10
C SER A 22 32.90 40.11 -6.95
N PRO A 23 32.76 39.53 -5.73
CA PRO A 23 32.62 38.09 -5.62
C PRO A 23 31.47 37.71 -6.55
N LEU A 24 31.69 36.76 -7.46
CA LEU A 24 30.59 36.08 -8.13
C LEU A 24 29.69 35.59 -7.00
N SER A 25 28.56 36.26 -6.76
CA SER A 25 27.54 35.68 -5.90
C SER A 25 27.16 34.42 -6.64
N ASN A 26 27.60 33.26 -6.18
CA ASN A 26 26.97 32.02 -6.58
C ASN A 26 25.50 32.26 -6.22
N PRO A 27 24.59 32.45 -7.19
CA PRO A 27 23.20 32.31 -6.83
C PRO A 27 23.14 30.85 -6.42
N THR A 28 23.06 30.59 -5.10
CA THR A 28 22.52 29.33 -4.61
C THR A 28 21.35 29.05 -5.53
N PRO A 29 21.35 27.93 -6.30
CA PRO A 29 20.29 27.71 -7.27
C PRO A 29 19.01 27.89 -6.48
N GLN A 30 18.27 28.95 -6.82
CA GLN A 30 17.00 29.20 -6.16
C GLN A 30 16.27 27.89 -6.40
N LEU A 31 15.96 27.17 -5.33
CA LEU A 31 15.02 26.08 -5.39
C LEU A 31 13.77 26.75 -5.93
N LEU A 32 13.61 26.69 -7.25
CA LEU A 32 12.41 27.06 -7.93
C LEU A 32 11.44 25.99 -7.43
N ASP A 33 10.72 26.32 -6.36
CA ASP A 33 9.53 25.63 -5.93
C ASP A 33 8.51 25.81 -7.05
N ILE A 34 8.72 25.07 -8.14
CA ILE A 34 7.77 24.96 -9.23
C ILE A 34 6.58 24.25 -8.60
N PRO A 35 5.42 24.92 -8.49
CA PRO A 35 4.25 24.30 -7.90
C PRO A 35 3.88 23.09 -8.74
N LEU A 36 3.51 22.01 -8.05
CA LEU A 36 3.10 20.77 -8.68
C LEU A 36 1.90 21.01 -9.60
N ASN A 37 1.95 20.42 -10.79
CA ASN A 37 0.79 20.32 -11.66
C ASN A 37 -0.30 19.47 -10.99
N SER A 38 -1.57 19.70 -11.30
CA SER A 38 -2.70 18.94 -10.75
C SER A 38 -2.54 17.43 -10.93
N LEU A 39 -1.99 16.99 -12.07
CA LEU A 39 -1.70 15.57 -12.33
C LEU A 39 -0.59 15.02 -11.42
N GLU A 40 0.44 15.81 -11.13
CA GLU A 40 1.52 15.43 -10.21
C GLU A 40 1.03 15.35 -8.76
N ILE A 41 0.14 16.28 -8.36
CA ILE A 41 -0.54 16.24 -7.06
C ILE A 41 -1.37 14.96 -6.95
N HIS A 42 -2.19 14.67 -7.96
CA HIS A 42 -3.06 13.50 -7.96
C HIS A 42 -2.26 12.18 -7.95
N TYR A 43 -1.14 12.13 -8.66
CA TYR A 43 -0.22 11.01 -8.59
C TYR A 43 0.30 10.79 -7.16
N ARG A 44 0.74 11.85 -6.46
CA ARG A 44 1.17 11.75 -5.05
C ARG A 44 0.07 11.26 -4.13
N GLU A 45 -1.16 11.73 -4.31
CA GLU A 45 -2.31 11.29 -3.52
C GLU A 45 -2.53 9.78 -3.67
N ILE A 46 -2.46 9.25 -4.89
CA ILE A 46 -2.60 7.82 -5.15
C ILE A 46 -1.45 7.02 -4.54
N CYS A 47 -0.20 7.47 -4.66
CA CYS A 47 0.92 6.83 -3.98
C CYS A 47 0.73 6.82 -2.45
N GLY A 48 0.22 7.91 -1.87
CA GLY A 48 -0.11 7.97 -0.45
C GLY A 48 -1.20 6.98 -0.05
N MET A 49 -2.27 6.87 -0.86
CA MET A 49 -3.35 5.90 -0.65
C MET A 49 -2.87 4.45 -0.81
N LEU A 50 -1.95 4.18 -1.75
CA LEU A 50 -1.33 2.86 -1.92
C LEU A 50 -0.54 2.47 -0.67
N LYS A 51 0.35 3.36 -0.21
CA LYS A 51 1.13 3.13 1.00
C LYS A 51 0.23 2.86 2.21
N TYR A 52 -0.81 3.69 2.39
CA TYR A 52 -1.78 3.48 3.45
C TYR A 52 -2.46 2.10 3.34
N THR A 53 -2.91 1.72 2.14
CA THR A 53 -3.57 0.42 1.92
C THR A 53 -2.63 -0.74 2.25
N GLN A 54 -1.37 -0.68 1.81
CA GLN A 54 -0.34 -1.69 2.08
C GLN A 54 -0.04 -1.82 3.57
N ASP A 55 0.18 -0.69 4.25
CA ASP A 55 0.42 -0.65 5.70
C ASP A 55 -0.76 -1.24 6.47
N ASN A 56 -2.00 -0.93 6.06
CA ASN A 56 -3.20 -1.50 6.67
C ASN A 56 -3.33 -3.00 6.37
N THR A 57 -3.00 -3.47 5.17
CA THR A 57 -3.02 -4.90 4.82
C THR A 57 -2.05 -5.68 5.72
N ARG A 58 -0.84 -5.15 5.94
CA ARG A 58 0.15 -5.72 6.88
C ARG A 58 -0.40 -5.78 8.31
N GLN A 59 -0.95 -4.68 8.79
CA GLN A 59 -1.51 -4.59 10.15
C GLN A 59 -2.68 -5.54 10.36
N VAL A 60 -3.65 -5.59 9.44
CA VAL A 60 -4.81 -6.48 9.49
C VAL A 60 -4.40 -7.94 9.46
N THR A 61 -3.37 -8.28 8.68
CA THR A 61 -2.81 -9.64 8.64
C THR A 61 -2.21 -10.04 9.99
N LYS A 62 -1.44 -9.13 10.62
CA LYS A 62 -0.87 -9.34 11.97
C LYS A 62 -1.96 -9.51 13.03
N ASP A 63 -2.98 -8.66 13.01
CA ASP A 63 -4.10 -8.73 13.94
C ASP A 63 -4.94 -9.99 13.74
N LYS A 64 -5.19 -10.40 12.48
CA LYS A 64 -5.82 -11.69 12.18
C LYS A 64 -5.05 -12.85 12.81
N LYS A 65 -3.72 -12.93 12.60
CA LYS A 65 -2.87 -13.97 13.20
C LYS A 65 -3.02 -14.00 14.73
N LYS A 66 -3.01 -12.84 15.38
CA LYS A 66 -3.24 -12.73 16.84
C LYS A 66 -4.60 -13.28 17.25
N TYR A 67 -5.69 -12.87 16.60
CA TYR A 67 -7.03 -13.33 16.95
C TYR A 67 -7.28 -14.81 16.62
N SER A 68 -6.64 -15.34 15.57
CA SER A 68 -6.66 -16.77 15.27
C SER A 68 -6.01 -17.60 16.38
N ARG A 69 -4.85 -17.17 16.90
CA ARG A 69 -4.20 -17.82 18.06
C ARG A 69 -5.09 -17.75 19.31
N GLU A 70 -5.70 -16.59 19.58
CA GLU A 70 -6.65 -16.47 20.70
C GLU A 70 -7.89 -17.35 20.53
N LEU A 71 -8.38 -17.51 19.29
CA LEU A 71 -9.50 -18.39 18.96
C LEU A 71 -9.15 -19.85 19.22
N GLN A 72 -7.97 -20.32 18.80
CA GLN A 72 -7.49 -21.68 19.09
C GLN A 72 -7.47 -21.95 20.60
N VAL A 73 -6.88 -21.05 21.39
CA VAL A 73 -6.86 -21.18 22.86
C VAL A 73 -8.28 -21.18 23.45
N ALA A 74 -9.18 -20.34 22.93
CA ALA A 74 -10.57 -20.31 23.38
C ALA A 74 -11.32 -21.61 23.06
N LEU A 75 -11.08 -22.21 21.89
CA LEU A 75 -11.62 -23.51 21.50
C LEU A 75 -11.10 -24.63 22.41
N MET A 76 -9.79 -24.68 22.67
CA MET A 76 -9.20 -25.65 23.60
C MET A 76 -9.84 -25.55 25.00
N ARG A 77 -10.01 -24.32 25.52
CA ARG A 77 -10.66 -24.09 26.83
C ARG A 77 -12.13 -24.49 26.83
N LEU A 78 -12.84 -24.32 25.72
CA LEU A 78 -14.21 -24.77 25.59
C LEU A 78 -14.30 -26.30 25.55
N ASN A 79 -13.39 -26.96 24.83
CA ASN A 79 -13.33 -28.42 24.74
C ASN A 79 -13.03 -29.05 26.11
N VAL A 80 -12.07 -28.50 26.87
CA VAL A 80 -11.70 -29.00 28.20
C VAL A 80 -12.75 -28.65 29.26
N GLY A 81 -13.24 -27.40 29.27
CA GLY A 81 -14.15 -26.91 30.32
C GLY A 81 -15.64 -27.15 30.06
N GLY A 82 -16.00 -27.54 28.84
CA GLY A 82 -17.38 -27.70 28.39
C GLY A 82 -18.16 -26.38 28.25
N GLY A 83 -19.30 -26.46 27.54
CA GLY A 83 -20.20 -25.31 27.27
C GLY A 83 -21.35 -25.12 28.27
N LYS A 84 -21.45 -25.95 29.32
CA LYS A 84 -22.55 -25.91 30.30
C LYS A 84 -22.26 -24.94 31.46
N GLY A 85 -23.32 -24.44 32.09
CA GLY A 85 -23.22 -23.49 33.21
C GLY A 85 -22.92 -22.05 32.76
N ARG A 86 -22.79 -21.14 33.74
CA ARG A 86 -22.50 -19.72 33.47
C ARG A 86 -21.17 -19.56 32.72
N ASP A 87 -20.12 -20.18 33.23
CA ASP A 87 -18.77 -20.09 32.67
C ASP A 87 -18.67 -20.77 31.30
N GLY A 88 -19.39 -21.88 31.07
CA GLY A 88 -19.46 -22.53 29.77
C GLY A 88 -20.15 -21.67 28.71
N LYS A 89 -21.21 -20.96 29.09
CA LYS A 89 -21.89 -19.99 28.22
C LYS A 89 -20.97 -18.81 27.86
N GLU A 90 -20.15 -18.35 28.79
CA GLU A 90 -19.15 -17.31 28.52
C GLU A 90 -18.04 -17.80 27.58
N ARG A 91 -17.55 -19.04 27.74
CA ARG A 91 -16.61 -19.66 26.80
C ARG A 91 -17.18 -19.74 25.38
N LEU A 92 -18.42 -20.21 25.23
CA LEU A 92 -19.12 -20.25 23.95
C LEU A 92 -19.24 -18.86 23.31
N ARG A 93 -19.63 -17.86 24.09
CA ARG A 93 -19.72 -16.46 23.60
C ARG A 93 -18.37 -15.94 23.15
N LYS A 94 -17.30 -16.21 23.90
CA LYS A 94 -15.94 -15.80 23.53
C LYS A 94 -15.52 -16.41 22.20
N VAL A 95 -15.72 -17.72 22.01
CA VAL A 95 -15.45 -18.40 20.74
C VAL A 95 -16.26 -17.78 19.59
N ALA A 96 -17.56 -17.55 19.80
CA ALA A 96 -18.42 -16.96 18.78
C ALA A 96 -17.97 -15.54 18.37
N VAL A 97 -17.56 -14.71 19.33
CA VAL A 97 -17.02 -13.37 19.06
C VAL A 97 -15.69 -13.47 18.31
N LEU A 98 -14.75 -14.29 18.76
CA LEU A 98 -13.45 -14.45 18.10
C LEU A 98 -13.58 -14.96 16.66
N ARG A 99 -14.48 -15.90 16.40
CA ARG A 99 -14.80 -16.34 15.02
C ARG A 99 -15.25 -15.19 14.13
N LYS A 100 -16.14 -14.33 14.63
CA LYS A 100 -16.60 -13.14 13.88
C LYS A 100 -15.48 -12.14 13.65
N VAL A 101 -14.62 -11.93 14.64
CA VAL A 101 -13.47 -11.02 14.53
C VAL A 101 -12.50 -11.52 13.45
N VAL A 102 -12.14 -12.81 13.47
CA VAL A 102 -11.24 -13.40 12.46
C VAL A 102 -11.82 -13.28 11.05
N ARG A 103 -13.10 -13.60 10.85
CA ARG A 103 -13.78 -13.42 9.56
C ARG A 103 -13.78 -11.97 9.12
N SER A 104 -14.12 -11.04 10.03
CA SER A 104 -14.11 -9.61 9.72
C SER A 104 -12.73 -9.10 9.28
N HIS A 105 -11.64 -9.62 9.84
CA HIS A 105 -10.29 -9.26 9.39
C HIS A 105 -9.97 -9.85 8.01
N GLN A 106 -10.45 -11.08 7.72
CA GLN A 106 -10.30 -11.70 6.41
C GLN A 106 -11.07 -10.93 5.33
N ASP A 107 -12.32 -10.56 5.60
CA ASP A 107 -13.15 -9.77 4.68
C ASP A 107 -12.56 -8.38 4.46
N TYR A 108 -12.08 -7.74 5.52
CA TYR A 108 -11.43 -6.44 5.40
C TYR A 108 -10.12 -6.52 4.60
N LYS A 109 -9.30 -7.56 4.79
CA LYS A 109 -8.12 -7.81 3.95
C LYS A 109 -8.50 -7.96 2.49
N LYS A 110 -9.55 -8.74 2.16
CA LYS A 110 -10.04 -8.89 0.77
C LYS A 110 -10.38 -7.52 0.16
N ASN A 111 -11.09 -6.67 0.89
CA ASN A 111 -11.43 -5.31 0.42
C ASN A 111 -10.19 -4.44 0.21
N LEU A 112 -9.20 -4.51 1.11
CA LEU A 112 -7.94 -3.77 0.95
C LEU A 112 -7.18 -4.21 -0.31
N MET A 113 -7.14 -5.51 -0.63
CA MET A 113 -6.50 -6.01 -1.85
C MET A 113 -7.18 -5.51 -3.12
N VAL A 114 -8.53 -5.42 -3.13
CA VAL A 114 -9.28 -4.82 -4.24
C VAL A 114 -8.91 -3.33 -4.40
N CYS A 115 -8.91 -2.58 -3.31
CA CYS A 115 -8.51 -1.16 -3.34
C CYS A 115 -7.06 -0.98 -3.82
N GLU A 116 -6.14 -1.83 -3.37
CA GLU A 116 -4.75 -1.81 -3.82
C GLU A 116 -4.65 -2.03 -5.33
N GLY A 117 -5.34 -3.04 -5.87
CA GLY A 117 -5.36 -3.30 -7.32
C GLY A 117 -5.88 -2.11 -8.14
N GLU A 118 -6.99 -1.50 -7.71
CA GLU A 118 -7.51 -0.30 -8.38
C GLU A 118 -6.54 0.88 -8.32
N LEU A 119 -5.89 1.10 -7.18
CA LEU A 119 -4.94 2.17 -7.00
C LEU A 119 -3.67 1.96 -7.83
N TRP A 120 -3.17 0.72 -7.93
CA TRP A 120 -2.06 0.35 -8.80
C TRP A 120 -2.37 0.64 -10.27
N GLY A 121 -3.59 0.31 -10.72
CA GLY A 121 -4.04 0.65 -12.08
C GLY A 121 -4.00 2.16 -12.35
N LYS A 122 -4.49 2.96 -11.41
CA LYS A 122 -4.49 4.44 -11.52
C LYS A 122 -3.09 5.04 -11.45
N GLU A 123 -2.23 4.51 -10.57
CA GLU A 123 -0.83 4.93 -10.41
C GLU A 123 -0.06 4.73 -11.71
N ASN A 124 -0.17 3.55 -12.31
CA ASN A 124 0.44 3.23 -13.60
C ASN A 124 -0.08 4.10 -14.75
N GLU A 125 -1.38 4.33 -14.81
CA GLU A 125 -1.98 5.18 -15.85
C GLU A 125 -1.50 6.63 -15.75
N LEU A 126 -1.48 7.20 -14.54
CA LEU A 126 -0.99 8.57 -14.33
C LEU A 126 0.51 8.70 -14.58
N LYS A 127 1.29 7.71 -14.14
CA LYS A 127 2.73 7.63 -14.44
C LYS A 127 2.99 7.64 -15.94
N ARG A 128 2.17 6.91 -16.72
CA ARG A 128 2.24 6.91 -18.18
C ARG A 128 1.89 8.29 -18.77
N ILE A 129 0.81 8.91 -18.33
CA ILE A 129 0.39 10.25 -18.79
C ILE A 129 1.47 11.30 -18.49
N LEU A 130 2.00 11.32 -17.27
CA LEU A 130 3.04 12.27 -16.85
C LEU A 130 4.31 12.14 -17.69
N ARG A 131 4.75 10.92 -17.99
CA ARG A 131 5.90 10.66 -18.87
C ARG A 131 5.64 11.15 -20.29
N LEU A 132 4.45 10.90 -20.85
CA LEU A 132 4.07 11.38 -22.18
C LEU A 132 4.05 12.90 -22.25
N GLN A 133 3.42 13.56 -21.27
CA GLN A 133 3.33 15.03 -21.22
C GLN A 133 4.71 15.69 -21.21
N VAL A 134 5.64 15.12 -20.45
CA VAL A 134 7.01 15.61 -20.34
C VAL A 134 7.81 15.40 -21.62
N ARG A 135 7.63 14.26 -22.30
CA ARG A 135 8.22 13.98 -23.61
C ARG A 135 7.69 14.95 -24.67
N ASP A 136 6.38 15.18 -24.70
CA ASP A 136 5.73 16.07 -25.68
C ASP A 136 6.10 17.54 -25.45
N ASN A 137 6.39 17.92 -24.21
CA ASN A 137 6.92 19.24 -23.85
C ASN A 137 8.42 19.42 -24.14
N GLY A 138 9.09 18.40 -24.71
CA GLY A 138 10.50 18.45 -25.08
C GLY A 138 11.48 18.40 -23.90
N ASN A 139 11.02 17.95 -22.73
CA ASN A 139 11.83 17.85 -21.51
C ASN A 139 11.88 16.41 -20.99
N ALA A 140 12.22 15.45 -21.86
CA ALA A 140 12.18 14.01 -21.55
C ALA A 140 12.85 13.63 -20.21
N ASP A 141 13.90 14.37 -19.84
CA ASP A 141 14.74 14.11 -18.67
C ASP A 141 14.16 14.71 -17.37
N TYR A 142 13.01 15.38 -17.39
CA TYR A 142 12.42 16.05 -16.21
C TYR A 142 12.27 15.13 -14.99
N TYR A 143 11.99 13.85 -15.25
CA TYR A 143 11.92 12.81 -14.23
C TYR A 143 13.12 11.84 -14.25
N GLU A 144 14.03 11.94 -15.22
CA GLU A 144 15.25 11.13 -15.23
C GLU A 144 16.15 11.50 -14.04
N GLY A 145 16.67 10.48 -13.34
CA GLY A 145 17.44 10.67 -12.10
C GLY A 145 16.60 11.12 -10.90
N ARG A 146 15.29 11.36 -11.06
CA ARG A 146 14.34 11.61 -9.97
C ARG A 146 13.44 10.41 -9.75
N ASN A 147 14.03 9.25 -9.51
CA ASN A 147 13.28 8.03 -9.17
C ASN A 147 12.36 8.29 -7.96
N TRP A 148 12.80 9.08 -6.97
CA TRP A 148 12.00 9.56 -5.83
C TRP A 148 10.68 10.24 -6.21
N TRP A 149 10.55 10.70 -7.46
CA TRP A 149 9.34 11.34 -7.95
C TRP A 149 8.25 10.33 -8.35
N PHE A 150 8.62 9.07 -8.61
CA PHE A 150 7.71 7.97 -8.94
C PHE A 150 7.80 6.80 -7.97
N VAL A 151 8.29 7.05 -6.74
CA VAL A 151 8.30 6.05 -5.68
C VAL A 151 6.92 6.00 -5.02
N ALA A 152 6.10 5.08 -5.48
CA ALA A 152 5.26 4.32 -4.57
C ALA A 152 6.16 3.26 -3.90
N GLY A 153 6.50 3.43 -2.62
CA GLY A 153 6.88 2.33 -1.72
C GLY A 153 8.09 1.45 -2.10
N GLY A 154 9.14 1.99 -2.70
CA GLY A 154 10.33 1.24 -3.14
C GLY A 154 11.64 1.71 -2.54
N GLU A 155 11.63 2.19 -1.29
CA GLU A 155 12.87 2.26 -0.49
C GLU A 155 12.92 1.00 0.38
N GLU A 156 13.79 0.07 -0.02
CA GLU A 156 14.58 -0.82 0.84
C GLU A 156 13.83 -1.47 2.02
N SER A 157 13.05 -2.51 1.73
CA SER A 157 12.82 -3.57 2.72
C SER A 157 13.93 -4.61 2.55
N ASP A 158 15.15 -4.24 2.92
CA ASP A 158 16.20 -5.20 3.28
C ASP A 158 15.95 -5.65 4.73
N GLU A 159 14.73 -6.12 4.98
CA GLU A 159 14.41 -6.90 6.18
C GLU A 159 14.47 -8.35 5.73
N GLU A 160 15.68 -8.90 5.81
CA GLU A 160 15.87 -10.29 6.18
C GLU A 160 14.97 -10.57 7.40
N ASP A 161 13.79 -11.15 7.17
CA ASP A 161 12.96 -11.72 8.24
C ASP A 161 12.48 -13.08 7.75
N GLU A 162 13.45 -14.00 7.80
CA GLU A 162 13.36 -15.36 8.29
C GLU A 162 12.03 -16.12 8.08
N GLU A 163 12.15 -17.15 7.23
CA GLU A 163 11.38 -18.40 7.27
C GLU A 163 9.90 -18.25 6.87
N ASP A 164 9.68 -18.20 5.54
CA ASP A 164 8.58 -18.93 4.92
C ASP A 164 8.74 -20.42 5.28
N GLU A 165 8.29 -20.80 6.48
CA GLU A 165 7.79 -22.16 6.67
C GLU A 165 6.53 -22.25 5.79
N GLU A 166 6.73 -22.87 4.62
CA GLU A 166 5.69 -23.54 3.87
C GLU A 166 4.80 -24.29 4.87
N ASP A 167 3.61 -23.72 5.15
CA ASP A 167 2.54 -24.43 5.85
C ASP A 167 2.07 -25.48 4.84
N GLU A 168 2.82 -26.58 4.74
CA GLU A 168 2.38 -27.83 4.16
C GLU A 168 1.02 -28.12 4.79
N GLU A 169 -0.04 -28.00 3.99
CA GLU A 169 -1.34 -28.50 4.39
C GLU A 169 -1.18 -30.01 4.62
N GLU A 170 -0.97 -30.40 5.88
CA GLU A 170 -0.99 -31.79 6.29
C GLU A 170 -2.39 -32.34 5.95
N GLU A 171 -2.45 -33.06 4.82
CA GLU A 171 -3.51 -34.02 4.55
C GLU A 171 -3.55 -35.02 5.70
N MET A 172 -4.49 -34.85 6.63
CA MET A 172 -4.78 -35.84 7.66
C MET A 172 -5.52 -37.03 7.04
N ASP A 173 -4.72 -38.04 6.70
CA ASP A 173 -4.95 -39.49 6.71
C ASP A 173 -6.35 -39.94 7.21
N GLU A 174 -7.17 -40.46 6.28
CA GLU A 174 -8.39 -41.20 6.57
C GLU A 174 -8.04 -42.57 7.18
N GLY A 175 -8.21 -42.69 8.50
CA GLY A 175 -8.01 -43.95 9.21
C GLY A 175 -9.00 -44.17 10.36
N ASP A 176 -9.97 -45.05 10.08
CA ASP A 176 -10.60 -46.00 11.00
C ASP A 176 -12.05 -45.74 11.48
N GLU A 177 -12.88 -46.73 11.17
CA GLU A 177 -14.29 -46.86 11.52
C GLU A 177 -14.45 -47.11 13.03
N VAL A 178 -15.20 -46.27 13.76
CA VAL A 178 -15.90 -46.72 14.97
C VAL A 178 -17.30 -46.12 15.06
N GLU A 179 -18.23 -47.06 15.10
CA GLU A 179 -19.68 -46.99 15.21
C GLU A 179 -20.18 -46.22 16.46
N GLY A 180 -21.09 -45.25 16.26
CA GLY A 180 -22.15 -44.93 17.22
C GLY A 180 -21.93 -43.73 18.17
N SER A 181 -22.42 -42.54 17.78
CA SER A 181 -23.08 -41.59 18.69
C SER A 181 -23.72 -40.44 17.90
N GLU A 182 -25.04 -40.42 17.94
CA GLU A 182 -25.98 -39.44 17.38
C GLU A 182 -25.64 -37.97 17.71
N GLY A 183 -25.57 -37.11 16.68
CA GLY A 183 -25.98 -35.70 16.77
C GLY A 183 -24.89 -34.63 16.91
N MET A 184 -24.18 -34.32 15.81
CA MET A 184 -23.88 -32.93 15.41
C MET A 184 -23.36 -32.94 13.97
N GLU A 185 -24.19 -32.48 13.03
CA GLU A 185 -23.76 -32.18 11.66
C GLU A 185 -22.67 -31.10 11.73
N LEU A 186 -21.42 -31.54 11.57
CA LEU A 186 -20.29 -30.70 11.25
C LEU A 186 -20.37 -30.51 9.74
N GLU A 187 -20.93 -29.38 9.31
CA GLU A 187 -20.71 -28.94 7.94
C GLU A 187 -19.22 -28.62 7.80
N PHE A 188 -18.48 -29.62 7.33
CA PHE A 188 -17.14 -29.49 6.77
C PHE A 188 -17.31 -28.77 5.44
N TRP A 189 -17.13 -27.44 5.46
CA TRP A 189 -17.06 -26.64 4.25
C TRP A 189 -15.62 -26.74 3.73
N SER A 190 -15.34 -27.78 2.94
CA SER A 190 -14.25 -27.77 1.97
C SER A 190 -14.68 -26.87 0.81
N GLU A 191 -14.32 -25.61 0.87
CA GLU A 191 -14.38 -24.71 -0.28
C GLU A 191 -13.07 -24.96 -1.05
N GLU A 192 -13.09 -25.95 -1.94
CA GLU A 192 -12.14 -26.07 -3.05
C GLU A 192 -12.31 -24.83 -3.93
N ASP A 193 -11.38 -23.87 -3.84
CA ASP A 193 -11.22 -22.86 -4.88
C ASP A 193 -10.40 -23.52 -6.00
N GLU A 194 -11.09 -24.03 -7.02
CA GLU A 194 -10.47 -24.44 -8.29
C GLU A 194 -9.74 -23.23 -8.90
N ASP A 195 -8.41 -23.29 -8.91
CA ASP A 195 -7.53 -22.43 -9.69
C ASP A 195 -7.91 -22.50 -11.17
N LEU A 196 -8.68 -21.52 -11.66
CA LEU A 196 -8.84 -21.26 -13.08
C LEU A 196 -7.58 -20.57 -13.61
N GLU A 197 -6.59 -21.39 -13.99
CA GLU A 197 -5.52 -21.00 -14.91
C GLU A 197 -6.14 -20.44 -16.19
N MET A 198 -6.10 -19.11 -16.37
CA MET A 198 -6.28 -18.52 -17.69
C MET A 198 -4.97 -18.59 -18.46
N GLU A 199 -4.83 -19.63 -19.29
CA GLU A 199 -3.89 -19.62 -20.41
C GLU A 199 -4.19 -18.40 -21.31
N MET A 200 -3.25 -17.46 -21.39
CA MET A 200 -3.26 -16.48 -22.47
C MET A 200 -2.62 -17.11 -23.71
N GLU A 201 -3.45 -17.43 -24.71
CA GLU A 201 -3.00 -17.74 -26.07
C GLU A 201 -2.11 -16.61 -26.63
N GLY A 202 -1.02 -17.02 -27.28
CA GLY A 202 -0.26 -16.21 -28.24
C GLY A 202 -0.66 -16.52 -29.67
#